data_AF-A0A8S4Q453-F1
#
_entry.id   AF-A0A8S4Q453-F1
#
_cell.length_a   1.000
_cell.length_b   1.000
_cell.length_c   1.000
_cell.angle_alpha   90.00
_cell.angle_beta   90.00
_cell.angle_gamma   90.00
#
_symmetry.space_group_name_H-M   'P 1'
#
loop_
_entity.id
_entity.type
_entity.pdbx_description
1 polymer ?
#
loop_
_entity_poly.entity_id
_entity_poly.type
_entity_poly.pdbx_seq_one_letter_code
_entity_poly.pdbx_strand_id
1 'polypeptide(L)'
;EERYFSHLCKCETNWTETNTLTPACPTSCAAQDEQFNLIFAIAGAVVGILLVLSGMVFDRLGTLITRLLGSVVFLSGSLMVALSTPAISYVLYPAVLCVMYGGFFILVTNIQLGNLLKRG
;
A
#
# COMPACT_ATOMS: atom_id res chain seq x y z
N GLU A 1 11.60 13.16 6.18
CA GLU A 1 11.34 11.81 5.65
C GLU A 1 11.81 10.70 6.59
N GLU A 2 10.90 9.79 6.94
CA GLU A 2 11.24 8.45 7.39
C GLU A 2 11.97 7.71 6.25
N ARG A 3 13.20 7.25 6.48
CA ARG A 3 14.09 6.69 5.43
C ARG A 3 13.81 5.20 5.15
N TYR A 4 12.57 4.85 4.80
CA TYR A 4 12.19 3.49 4.40
C TYR A 4 13.02 3.01 3.21
N PHE A 5 13.47 1.75 3.26
CA PHE A 5 14.31 1.14 2.22
C PHE A 5 15.58 1.92 1.83
N SER A 6 16.05 2.86 2.67
CA SER A 6 17.22 3.69 2.38
C SER A 6 18.52 2.91 2.15
N HIS A 7 18.59 1.66 2.62
CA HIS A 7 19.71 0.75 2.34
C HIS A 7 19.84 0.40 0.83
N LEU A 8 18.78 0.59 0.05
CA LEU A 8 18.78 0.40 -1.40
C LEU A 8 19.34 1.61 -2.16
N CYS A 9 19.47 2.75 -1.48
CA CYS A 9 20.07 3.97 -2.01
C CYS A 9 21.58 3.93 -1.78
N LYS A 10 22.32 3.28 -2.67
CA LYS A 10 23.79 3.31 -2.63
C LYS A 10 24.29 4.54 -3.39
N CYS A 11 25.22 5.27 -2.80
CA CYS A 11 26.00 6.25 -3.54
C CYS A 11 27.03 5.49 -4.37
N GLU A 12 26.95 5.61 -5.68
CA GLU A 12 27.93 5.02 -6.58
C GLU A 12 29.22 5.82 -6.45
N THR A 13 30.28 5.19 -5.94
CA THR A 13 31.61 5.80 -5.93
C THR A 13 32.19 5.71 -7.33
N ASN A 14 31.99 6.75 -8.14
CA ASN A 14 32.75 6.90 -9.38
C ASN A 14 34.19 7.26 -9.02
N TRP A 15 35.12 6.33 -9.23
CA TRP A 15 36.55 6.61 -9.18
C TRP A 15 36.94 7.40 -10.43
N THR A 16 37.02 8.72 -10.34
CA THR A 16 37.75 9.53 -11.32
C THR A 16 39.21 9.61 -10.92
N GLU A 17 40.15 9.39 -11.84
CA GLU A 17 41.62 9.42 -11.63
C GLU A 17 42.18 10.75 -11.06
N THR A 18 41.36 11.77 -10.86
CA THR A 18 41.66 12.96 -10.07
C THR A 18 41.20 12.75 -8.63
N ASN A 19 42.14 12.69 -7.68
CA ASN A 19 42.03 12.44 -6.22
C ASN A 19 41.04 13.32 -5.41
N THR A 20 39.80 13.49 -5.86
CA THR A 20 38.73 14.16 -5.12
C THR A 20 37.58 13.18 -4.95
N LEU A 21 37.50 12.57 -3.78
CA LEU A 21 36.36 11.76 -3.34
C LEU A 21 35.15 12.70 -3.11
N THR A 22 34.44 13.08 -4.17
CA THR A 22 33.11 13.65 -4.01
C THR A 22 32.09 12.50 -4.06
N PRO A 23 31.39 12.18 -2.95
CA PRO A 23 30.28 11.25 -3.01
C PRO A 23 29.17 11.92 -3.83
N ALA A 24 29.15 11.69 -5.13
CA ALA A 24 28.01 12.02 -5.99
C ALA A 24 26.92 10.99 -5.68
N CYS A 25 26.25 11.16 -4.54
CA CYS A 25 25.05 10.40 -4.26
C CYS A 25 24.01 10.74 -5.33
N PRO A 26 23.45 9.75 -6.05
CA PRO A 26 22.43 10.04 -7.03
C PRO A 26 21.27 10.74 -6.33
N THR A 27 20.82 11.85 -6.91
CA THR A 27 19.63 12.59 -6.45
C THR A 27 18.36 11.73 -6.55
N SER A 28 18.42 10.62 -7.29
CA SER A 28 17.35 9.63 -7.47
C SER A 28 17.75 8.28 -6.88
N CYS A 29 16.91 7.75 -5.98
CA CYS A 29 17.04 6.40 -5.47
C CYS A 29 16.08 5.44 -6.18
N ALA A 30 16.38 5.15 -7.44
CA ALA A 30 15.50 4.35 -8.31
C ALA A 30 15.14 2.98 -7.70
N ALA A 31 16.06 2.34 -6.98
CA ALA A 31 15.82 1.04 -6.34
C ALA A 31 14.82 1.12 -5.16
N GLN A 32 14.79 2.23 -4.43
CA GLN A 32 13.78 2.46 -3.39
C GLN A 32 12.40 2.67 -4.01
N ASP A 33 12.33 3.49 -5.07
CA ASP A 33 11.09 3.74 -5.80
C ASP A 33 10.54 2.45 -6.43
N GLU A 34 11.43 1.60 -6.96
CA GLU A 34 11.09 0.28 -7.47
C GLU A 34 10.48 -0.62 -6.39
N GLN A 35 11.01 -0.60 -5.16
CA GLN A 35 10.40 -1.37 -4.07
C GLN A 35 9.00 -0.87 -3.71
N PHE A 36 8.78 0.44 -3.65
CA PHE A 36 7.44 0.97 -3.39
C PHE A 36 6.45 0.59 -4.50
N ASN A 37 6.88 0.68 -5.76
CA ASN A 37 6.10 0.23 -6.90
C ASN A 37 5.77 -1.27 -6.82
N LEU A 38 6.73 -2.09 -6.40
CA LEU A 38 6.53 -3.53 -6.21
C LEU A 38 5.50 -3.82 -5.12
N ILE A 39 5.59 -3.14 -3.97
CA ILE A 39 4.62 -3.26 -2.87
C ILE A 39 3.21 -2.97 -3.38
N PHE A 40 3.04 -1.86 -4.12
CA PHE A 40 1.75 -1.48 -4.67
C PHE A 40 1.25 -2.47 -5.72
N ALA A 41 2.11 -2.96 -6.61
CA ALA A 41 1.75 -3.93 -7.65
C ALA A 41 1.31 -5.26 -7.07
N ILE A 42 2.06 -5.80 -6.09
CA ILE A 42 1.68 -7.03 -5.37
C ILE A 42 0.37 -6.81 -4.64
N ALA A 43 0.23 -5.67 -3.96
CA ALA A 43 -0.98 -5.37 -3.21
C ALA A 43 -2.21 -5.31 -4.12
N GLY A 44 -2.11 -4.63 -5.26
CA GLY A 44 -3.16 -4.59 -6.27
C GLY A 44 -3.52 -5.97 -6.84
N ALA A 45 -2.52 -6.79 -7.17
CA ALA A 45 -2.74 -8.14 -7.70
C ALA A 45 -3.47 -9.04 -6.70
N VAL A 46 -3.05 -9.04 -5.44
CA VAL A 46 -3.68 -9.82 -4.37
C VAL A 46 -5.10 -9.33 -4.11
N VAL A 47 -5.31 -8.00 -4.01
CA VAL A 47 -6.65 -7.42 -3.85
C VAL A 47 -7.56 -7.82 -5.00
N GLY A 48 -7.07 -7.80 -6.24
CA GLY A 48 -7.83 -8.25 -7.42
C GLY A 48 -8.32 -9.70 -7.30
N ILE A 49 -7.46 -10.62 -6.85
CA ILE A 49 -7.83 -12.03 -6.61
C ILE A 49 -8.84 -12.13 -5.46
N LEU A 50 -8.58 -11.43 -4.35
CA LEU A 50 -9.47 -11.43 -3.19
C LEU A 50 -10.84 -10.84 -3.52
N LEU A 51 -10.93 -9.87 -4.44
CA LEU A 51 -12.17 -9.28 -4.92
C LEU A 51 -13.11 -10.32 -5.52
N VAL A 52 -12.57 -11.19 -6.37
CA VAL A 52 -13.34 -12.25 -7.05
C VAL A 52 -13.97 -13.16 -6.01
N LEU A 53 -13.23 -13.51 -4.96
CA LEU A 53 -13.75 -14.29 -3.83
C LEU A 53 -14.73 -13.49 -2.97
N SER A 54 -14.46 -12.21 -2.77
CA SER A 54 -15.26 -11.31 -1.93
C SER A 54 -16.62 -11.01 -2.53
N GLY A 55 -16.75 -11.02 -3.87
CA GLY A 55 -18.03 -10.91 -4.56
C GLY A 55 -19.03 -11.98 -4.10
N MET A 56 -18.58 -13.23 -3.93
CA MET A 56 -19.42 -14.31 -3.42
C MET A 56 -19.84 -14.12 -1.95
N VAL A 57 -18.99 -13.47 -1.16
CA VAL A 57 -19.25 -13.19 0.27
C VAL A 57 -20.24 -12.03 0.43
N PHE A 58 -20.12 -11.00 -0.41
CA PHE A 58 -21.02 -9.85 -0.46
C PHE A 58 -22.46 -10.25 -0.71
N ASP A 59 -22.69 -11.21 -1.62
CA ASP A 59 -24.02 -11.70 -1.96
C ASP A 59 -24.72 -12.42 -0.79
N ARG A 60 -23.97 -12.85 0.24
CA ARG A 60 -24.49 -13.64 1.36
C ARG A 60 -24.59 -12.88 2.69
N LEU A 61 -23.68 -11.96 2.97
CA LEU A 61 -23.58 -11.31 4.30
C LEU A 61 -24.17 -9.89 4.35
N GLY A 62 -24.52 -9.32 3.19
CA GLY A 62 -25.11 -7.98 3.11
C GLY A 62 -24.12 -6.83 3.36
N THR A 63 -24.62 -5.61 3.15
CA THR A 63 -23.78 -4.40 3.05
C THR A 63 -23.20 -3.93 4.38
N LEU A 64 -23.95 -4.05 5.48
CA LEU A 64 -23.53 -3.52 6.79
C LEU A 64 -22.33 -4.29 7.35
N ILE A 65 -22.39 -5.63 7.31
CA ILE A 65 -21.31 -6.50 7.80
C ILE A 65 -20.04 -6.28 6.98
N THR A 66 -20.18 -6.20 5.66
CA THR A 66 -19.04 -5.99 4.77
C THR A 66 -18.39 -4.62 4.98
N ARG A 67 -19.18 -3.59 5.27
CA ARG A 67 -18.66 -2.26 5.61
C ARG A 67 -17.88 -2.25 6.93
N LEU A 68 -18.38 -2.95 7.96
CA LEU A 68 -17.68 -3.06 9.25
C LEU A 68 -16.36 -3.82 9.08
N LEU A 69 -16.38 -4.95 8.36
CA LEU A 69 -15.18 -5.74 8.07
C LEU A 69 -14.14 -4.92 7.32
N GLY A 70 -14.56 -4.23 6.25
CA GLY A 70 -13.68 -3.34 5.48
C GLY A 70 -13.08 -2.21 6.32
N SER A 71 -13.87 -1.62 7.21
CA SER A 71 -13.42 -0.55 8.11
C SER A 71 -12.37 -1.03 9.11
N VAL A 72 -12.56 -2.22 9.70
CA VAL A 72 -11.59 -2.81 10.63
C VAL A 72 -10.28 -3.13 9.92
N VAL A 73 -10.34 -3.72 8.72
CA VAL A 73 -9.15 -4.06 7.92
C VAL A 73 -8.42 -2.79 7.44
N PHE A 74 -9.15 -1.76 7.05
CA PHE A 74 -8.57 -0.47 6.67
C PHE A 74 -7.87 0.20 7.85
N LEU A 75 -8.51 0.19 9.02
CA LEU A 75 -7.93 0.76 10.24
C LEU A 75 -6.69 -0.01 10.68
N SER A 76 -6.70 -1.35 10.62
CA SER A 76 -5.52 -2.15 10.96
C SER A 76 -4.36 -1.88 10.01
N GLY A 77 -4.61 -1.76 8.71
CA GLY A 77 -3.60 -1.40 7.73
C GLY A 77 -3.02 0.00 7.98
N SER A 78 -3.90 0.97 8.27
CA SER A 78 -3.49 2.35 8.59
C SER A 78 -2.67 2.42 9.87
N LEU A 79 -3.04 1.63 10.89
CA LEU A 79 -2.30 1.52 12.14
C LEU A 79 -0.92 0.88 11.93
N MET A 80 -0.84 -0.14 11.08
CA MET A 80 0.45 -0.74 10.70
C MET A 80 1.38 0.28 10.04
N VAL A 81 0.88 1.12 9.14
CA VAL A 81 1.67 2.23 8.54
C VAL A 81 2.05 3.26 9.60
N ALA A 82 1.13 3.63 10.49
CA ALA A 82 1.39 4.64 11.52
C ALA A 82 2.45 4.18 12.55
N LEU A 83 2.49 2.89 12.85
CA LEU A 83 3.45 2.30 13.79
C LEU A 83 4.71 1.75 13.11
N SER A 84 4.78 1.76 11.77
CA SER A 84 5.96 1.27 11.06
C SER A 84 7.14 2.21 11.25
N THR A 85 8.34 1.63 11.22
CA THR A 85 9.59 2.38 11.22
C THR A 85 10.50 1.85 10.11
N PRO A 86 11.55 2.59 9.69
CA PRO A 86 12.48 2.14 8.67
C PRO A 86 13.16 0.80 9.01
N ALA A 87 13.36 0.51 10.29
CA ALA A 87 13.90 -0.77 10.76
C ALA A 87 12.99 -1.97 10.43
N ILE A 88 11.68 -1.75 10.33
CA ILE A 88 10.66 -2.75 9.99
C ILE A 88 9.92 -2.39 8.70
N SER A 89 10.65 -1.86 7.70
CA SER A 89 10.09 -1.44 6.40
C SER A 89 9.26 -2.53 5.71
N TYR A 90 9.55 -3.81 5.94
CA TYR A 90 8.79 -4.93 5.37
C TYR A 90 7.33 -5.01 5.84
N VAL A 91 6.96 -4.36 6.96
CA VAL A 91 5.57 -4.24 7.41
C VAL A 91 4.70 -3.47 6.40
N LEU A 92 5.32 -2.66 5.53
CA LEU A 92 4.60 -1.96 4.46
C LEU A 92 3.92 -2.92 3.48
N TYR A 93 4.45 -4.13 3.26
CA TYR A 93 3.80 -5.11 2.38
C TYR A 93 2.40 -5.49 2.88
N PRO A 94 2.24 -6.07 4.10
CA PRO A 94 0.91 -6.38 4.63
C PRO A 94 0.09 -5.12 4.93
N ALA A 95 0.72 -4.00 5.32
CA ALA A 95 -0.01 -2.77 5.63
C ALA A 95 -0.73 -2.21 4.39
N VAL A 96 -0.02 -2.06 3.27
CA VAL A 96 -0.59 -1.55 2.01
C VAL A 96 -1.66 -2.50 1.46
N LEU A 97 -1.44 -3.82 1.56
CA LEU A 97 -2.45 -4.83 1.25
C LEU A 97 -3.76 -4.60 2.03
N CYS A 98 -3.68 -4.47 3.36
CA CYS A 98 -4.85 -4.24 4.20
C CYS A 98 -5.55 -2.91 3.88
N VAL A 99 -4.79 -1.83 3.66
CA VAL A 99 -5.34 -0.52 3.28
C VAL A 99 -6.08 -0.60 1.95
N MET A 100 -5.48 -1.21 0.92
CA MET A 100 -6.12 -1.33 -0.40
C MET A 100 -7.36 -2.22 -0.35
N TYR A 101 -7.31 -3.36 0.35
CA TYR A 101 -8.43 -4.28 0.46
C TYR A 101 -9.59 -3.70 1.28
N GLY A 102 -9.30 -3.12 2.45
CA GLY A 102 -10.31 -2.47 3.29
C GLY A 102 -10.94 -1.25 2.61
N GLY A 103 -10.12 -0.45 1.92
CA GLY A 103 -10.58 0.71 1.15
C GLY A 103 -11.54 0.33 0.03
N PHE A 104 -11.27 -0.79 -0.66
CA PHE A 104 -12.18 -1.31 -1.68
C PHE A 104 -13.58 -1.61 -1.12
N PHE A 105 -13.66 -2.31 0.02
CA PHE A 105 -14.95 -2.63 0.65
C PHE A 105 -15.74 -1.38 1.01
N ILE A 106 -15.08 -0.38 1.59
CA ILE A 106 -15.69 0.91 1.92
C ILE A 106 -16.23 1.58 0.66
N LEU A 107 -15.43 1.61 -0.42
CA LEU A 107 -15.84 2.21 -1.70
C LEU A 107 -17.09 1.53 -2.28
N VAL A 108 -17.11 0.19 -2.36
CA VAL A 108 -18.25 -0.57 -2.90
C VAL A 108 -19.53 -0.30 -2.09
N THR A 109 -19.43 -0.27 -0.76
CA THR A 109 -20.60 0.01 0.08
C THR A 109 -21.11 1.45 -0.06
N ASN A 110 -20.23 2.43 -0.37
CA ASN A 110 -20.62 3.82 -0.61
C ASN A 110 -21.35 4.01 -1.95
N ILE A 111 -21.01 3.25 -3.00
CA ILE A 111 -21.73 3.30 -4.28
C ILE A 111 -23.21 2.91 -4.11
N GLN A 112 -23.52 1.99 -3.18
CA GLN A 112 -24.88 1.58 -2.89
C GLN A 112 -25.73 2.72 -2.26
N LEU A 113 -25.13 3.61 -1.45
CA LEU A 113 -25.81 4.82 -0.95
C LEU A 113 -26.14 5.81 -2.07
N GLY A 114 -25.26 5.95 -3.07
CA GLY A 114 -25.51 6.82 -4.22
C GLY A 114 -26.71 6.39 -5.08
N ASN A 115 -27.00 5.09 -5.13
CA ASN A 115 -28.16 4.55 -5.85
C ASN A 115 -29.48 4.69 -5.08
N LEU A 116 -29.44 4.84 -3.75
CA LEU A 116 -30.63 5.05 -2.91
C LEU A 116 -31.27 6.42 -3.12
N LEU A 117 -30.46 7.45 -3.43
CA LEU A 117 -30.94 8.82 -3.66
C LEU A 117 -31.70 9.02 -4.98
N LYS A 118 -31.65 8.07 -5.92
CA LYS A 118 -32.41 8.14 -7.19
C LYS A 118 -33.83 7.54 -7.10
N ARG A 119 -34.21 6.95 -5.96
CA ARG A 119 -35.45 6.19 -5.80
C ARG A 119 -36.36 6.69 -4.67
N GLY A 120 -36.06 7.85 -4.08
CA GLY A 120 -36.93 8.60 -3.18
C GLY A 120 -37.28 9.95 -3.80
#